data_AF-A0A1E3H4G6-F1
#
_entry.id   AF-A0A1E3H4G6-F1
#
_cell.length_a   1.000
_cell.length_b   1.000
_cell.length_c   1.000
_cell.angle_alpha   90.00
_cell.angle_beta   90.00
_cell.angle_gamma   90.00
#
_symmetry.space_group_name_H-M   'P 1'
#
loop_
_entity.id
_entity.type
_entity.pdbx_description
1 polymer ?
#
loop_
_entity_poly.entity_id
_entity_poly.type
_entity_poly.pdbx_seq_one_letter_code
_entity_poly.pdbx_strand_id
1 'polypeptide(L)'
;MAKVVCVLYDDPVDGYPTSYARDDLPKIGAYPGGQTLPTPKAIDFQPGSLLGSVSGELGLRKYIESLGHEFLVTSSKDGPDSELEKHLADAEVVISQPFWPAYLTAERIAKRRS
;
A
#
# COMPACT_ATOMS: atom_id res chain seq x y z
N MET A 1 2.64 2.64 19.24
CA MET A 1 2.04 3.27 18.05
C MET A 1 3.10 3.19 16.96
N ALA A 2 2.86 2.42 15.91
CA ALA A 2 3.76 2.29 14.78
C ALA A 2 3.35 3.27 13.67
N LYS A 3 4.32 3.74 12.87
CA LYS A 3 4.06 4.46 11.62
C LYS A 3 4.29 3.53 10.44
N VAL A 4 3.28 3.41 9.59
CA VAL A 4 3.32 2.65 8.34
C VAL A 4 3.33 3.64 7.18
N VAL A 5 4.41 3.64 6.39
CA VAL A 5 4.55 4.44 5.17
C VAL A 5 4.26 3.56 3.96
N CYS A 6 3.20 3.86 3.23
CA CYS A 6 2.76 3.10 2.06
C CYS A 6 2.96 3.94 0.80
N VAL A 7 3.87 3.49 -0.06
CA VAL A 7 4.16 4.12 -1.34
C VAL A 7 3.39 3.42 -2.46
N LEU A 8 2.45 4.15 -3.05
CA LEU A 8 1.53 3.68 -4.10
C LEU A 8 1.61 4.62 -5.31
N TYR A 9 1.16 4.19 -6.48
CA TYR A 9 1.12 5.07 -7.66
C TYR A 9 -0.06 6.07 -7.59
N ASP A 10 -0.01 7.13 -8.39
CA ASP A 10 -1.08 8.12 -8.47
C ASP A 10 -2.40 7.49 -8.95
N ASP A 11 -3.52 8.12 -8.60
CA ASP A 11 -4.83 7.78 -9.15
C ASP A 11 -4.87 8.00 -10.67
N PRO A 12 -5.84 7.41 -11.39
CA PRO A 12 -6.04 7.72 -12.80
C PRO A 12 -6.19 9.22 -13.03
N VAL A 13 -5.71 9.70 -14.19
CA VAL A 13 -5.65 11.13 -14.53
C VAL A 13 -7.02 11.83 -14.50
N ASP A 14 -8.10 11.09 -14.74
CA ASP A 14 -9.48 11.58 -14.71
C ASP A 14 -10.17 11.40 -13.34
N GLY A 15 -9.41 11.00 -12.32
CA GLY A 15 -9.88 10.77 -10.95
C GLY A 15 -10.05 9.29 -10.59
N TYR A 16 -10.12 9.01 -9.29
CA TYR A 16 -10.31 7.66 -8.78
C TYR A 16 -11.72 7.13 -9.10
N PRO A 17 -11.84 5.94 -9.73
CA PRO A 17 -13.12 5.44 -10.24
C PRO A 17 -14.05 4.97 -9.13
N THR A 18 -15.35 5.21 -9.33
CA THR A 18 -16.44 4.70 -8.46
C THR A 18 -17.26 3.58 -9.12
N SER A 19 -17.01 3.31 -10.40
CA SER A 19 -17.58 2.19 -11.15
C SER A 19 -16.52 1.57 -12.07
N TYR A 20 -16.73 0.31 -12.45
CA TYR A 20 -15.79 -0.48 -13.24
C TYR A 20 -16.51 -1.15 -14.40
N ALA A 21 -15.75 -1.63 -15.39
CA ALA A 21 -16.31 -2.25 -16.59
C ALA A 21 -17.06 -3.58 -16.33
N ARG A 22 -16.93 -4.15 -15.12
CA ARG A 22 -17.60 -5.37 -14.68
C ARG A 22 -17.84 -5.33 -13.18
N ASP A 23 -18.80 -6.12 -12.72
CA ASP A 23 -19.26 -6.10 -11.32
C ASP A 23 -18.46 -7.03 -10.40
N ASP A 24 -17.81 -8.07 -10.95
CA ASP A 24 -17.09 -9.07 -10.16
C ASP A 24 -15.82 -9.62 -10.83
N LEU A 25 -15.05 -10.37 -10.03
CA LEU A 25 -13.87 -11.11 -10.46
C LEU A 25 -14.15 -12.62 -10.46
N PRO A 26 -13.49 -13.39 -11.35
CA PRO A 26 -13.52 -14.84 -11.28
C PRO A 26 -13.05 -15.36 -9.92
N LYS A 27 -13.73 -16.38 -9.40
CA LYS A 27 -13.32 -17.05 -8.16
C LYS A 27 -12.10 -17.92 -8.41
N ILE A 28 -11.04 -17.67 -7.65
CA ILE A 28 -9.82 -18.50 -7.63
C ILE A 28 -9.83 -19.30 -6.32
N GLY A 29 -9.61 -20.62 -6.38
CA GLY A 29 -9.63 -21.49 -5.20
C GLY A 29 -8.26 -21.73 -4.57
N ALA A 30 -7.26 -22.02 -5.40
CA ALA A 30 -5.88 -22.28 -4.98
C ALA A 30 -4.90 -22.00 -6.12
N TYR A 31 -3.62 -21.85 -5.79
CA TYR A 31 -2.56 -21.78 -6.79
C TYR A 31 -2.23 -23.18 -7.35
N PRO A 32 -1.73 -23.29 -8.60
CA PRO A 32 -1.41 -24.59 -9.22
C PRO A 32 -0.46 -25.49 -8.42
N GLY A 33 0.42 -24.89 -7.60
CA GLY A 33 1.35 -25.62 -6.73
C GLY A 33 0.75 -26.11 -5.40
N GLY A 34 -0.56 -25.99 -5.20
CA GLY A 34 -1.24 -26.41 -3.96
C GLY A 34 -1.19 -25.38 -2.82
N GLN A 35 -0.53 -24.23 -3.03
CA GLN A 35 -0.54 -23.12 -2.08
C GLN A 35 -1.96 -22.52 -1.99
N THR A 36 -2.42 -22.24 -0.77
CA THR A 36 -3.68 -21.54 -0.52
C THR A 36 -3.58 -20.06 -0.91
N LEU A 37 -4.72 -19.41 -1.16
CA LEU A 37 -4.76 -17.96 -1.28
C LEU A 37 -4.41 -17.26 0.05
N PRO A 38 -4.09 -15.95 0.06
CA PRO A 38 -3.97 -15.18 1.30
C PRO A 38 -5.21 -15.32 2.19
N THR A 39 -5.00 -15.54 3.49
CA THR A 39 -6.07 -15.79 4.48
C THR A 39 -6.08 -14.76 5.62
N PRO A 40 -6.20 -13.44 5.33
CA PRO A 40 -6.37 -12.46 6.39
C PRO A 40 -7.68 -12.74 7.15
N LYS A 41 -7.78 -12.28 8.41
CA LYS A 41 -9.01 -12.44 9.22
C LYS A 41 -10.22 -11.75 8.58
N ALA A 42 -9.99 -10.66 7.86
CA ALA A 42 -10.99 -9.89 7.13
C ALA A 42 -10.31 -9.07 6.01
N ILE A 43 -11.12 -8.54 5.10
CA ILE A 43 -10.74 -7.51 4.13
C ILE A 43 -11.71 -6.33 4.25
N ASP A 44 -11.22 -5.11 4.02
CA ASP A 44 -12.02 -3.87 4.06
C ASP A 44 -12.21 -3.27 2.65
N PHE A 45 -12.12 -4.09 1.61
CA PHE A 45 -12.32 -3.69 0.22
C PHE A 45 -13.25 -4.66 -0.52
N GLN A 46 -13.83 -4.19 -1.64
CA GLN A 46 -14.60 -5.02 -2.56
C GLN A 46 -13.67 -5.58 -3.65
N PRO A 47 -13.57 -6.91 -3.82
CA PRO A 47 -12.78 -7.51 -4.91
C PRO A 47 -13.20 -6.95 -6.27
N GLY A 48 -12.24 -6.41 -7.02
CA GLY A 48 -12.49 -5.73 -8.31
C GLY A 48 -12.24 -4.22 -8.27
N SER A 49 -12.16 -3.62 -7.07
CA SER A 49 -11.79 -2.21 -6.91
C SER A 49 -10.29 -1.97 -7.21
N LEU A 50 -9.94 -0.73 -7.61
CA LEU A 50 -8.56 -0.30 -7.84
C LEU A 50 -7.82 -0.09 -6.51
N LEU A 51 -7.00 -1.04 -6.09
CA LEU A 51 -6.37 -0.97 -4.75
C LEU A 51 -4.99 -0.32 -4.71
N GLY A 52 -4.26 -0.31 -5.83
CA GLY A 52 -2.82 -0.02 -5.83
C GLY A 52 -2.47 1.45 -5.98
N SER A 53 -3.45 2.34 -6.16
CA SER A 53 -3.21 3.79 -6.20
C SER A 53 -3.37 4.43 -4.82
N VAL A 54 -2.95 5.69 -4.69
CA VAL A 54 -3.01 6.46 -3.44
C VAL A 54 -4.40 6.47 -2.79
N SER A 55 -5.49 6.63 -3.55
CA SER A 55 -6.85 6.58 -2.98
C SER A 55 -7.36 5.15 -2.72
N GLY A 56 -6.73 4.13 -3.32
CA GLY A 56 -7.07 2.72 -3.10
C GLY A 56 -6.46 2.14 -1.82
N GLU A 57 -5.31 2.68 -1.38
CA GLU A 57 -4.70 2.44 -0.06
C GLU A 57 -4.43 0.96 0.29
N LEU A 58 -4.45 0.07 -0.70
CA LEU A 58 -4.50 -1.39 -0.53
C LEU A 58 -5.67 -1.87 0.38
N GLY A 59 -6.65 -1.02 0.68
CA GLY A 59 -7.71 -1.29 1.65
C GLY A 59 -7.23 -1.45 3.10
N LEU A 60 -6.11 -0.83 3.48
CA LEU A 60 -5.47 -1.07 4.78
C LEU A 60 -5.79 -0.05 5.88
N ARG A 61 -6.26 1.16 5.53
CA ARG A 61 -6.39 2.28 6.48
C ARG A 61 -7.22 1.92 7.70
N LYS A 62 -8.45 1.43 7.50
CA LYS A 62 -9.36 1.10 8.59
C LYS A 62 -8.76 0.08 9.56
N TYR A 63 -8.13 -0.97 9.04
CA TYR A 63 -7.44 -1.96 9.85
C TYR A 63 -6.30 -1.33 10.66
N ILE A 64 -5.38 -0.61 10.00
CA ILE A 64 -4.18 -0.03 10.64
C ILE A 64 -4.57 1.01 11.70
N GLU A 65 -5.45 1.95 11.37
CA GLU A 65 -5.87 3.01 12.29
C GLU A 65 -6.70 2.46 13.47
N SER A 66 -7.53 1.42 13.25
CA SER A 66 -8.30 0.79 14.34
C SER A 66 -7.42 0.14 15.41
N LEU A 67 -6.16 -0.20 15.07
CA LEU A 67 -5.15 -0.72 16.00
C LEU A 67 -4.30 0.38 16.66
N GLY A 68 -4.60 1.66 16.40
CA GLY A 68 -3.86 2.79 16.94
C GLY A 68 -2.48 2.99 16.30
N HIS A 69 -2.37 2.75 14.99
CA HIS A 69 -1.17 3.01 14.20
C HIS A 69 -1.43 4.17 13.22
N GLU A 70 -0.35 4.85 12.82
CA GLU A 70 -0.40 5.89 11.79
C GLU A 70 -0.22 5.27 10.41
N PHE A 71 -1.07 5.66 9.46
CA PHE A 71 -0.99 5.20 8.07
C PHE A 71 -0.83 6.37 7.10
N LEU A 72 0.40 6.58 6.64
CA LEU A 72 0.74 7.55 5.62
C LEU A 72 0.75 6.88 4.25
N VAL A 73 -0.02 7.39 3.31
CA VAL A 73 -0.03 6.94 1.91
C VAL A 73 0.49 8.07 1.04
N THR A 74 1.42 7.77 0.12
CA THR A 74 2.00 8.78 -0.78
C THR A 74 2.46 8.14 -2.08
N SER A 75 2.49 8.92 -3.17
CA SER A 75 3.19 8.57 -4.41
C SER A 75 4.58 9.21 -4.50
N SER A 76 4.88 10.19 -3.65
CA SER A 76 6.14 10.93 -3.65
C SER A 76 7.25 10.11 -2.99
N LYS A 77 8.11 9.51 -3.81
CA LYS A 77 9.14 8.55 -3.37
C LYS A 77 10.58 8.86 -3.80
N ASP A 78 10.75 9.73 -4.78
CA ASP A 78 12.04 10.00 -5.42
C ASP A 78 12.59 11.37 -5.02
N GLY A 79 13.89 11.41 -4.72
CA GLY A 79 14.59 12.63 -4.32
C GLY A 79 14.54 12.92 -2.82
N PRO A 80 15.41 13.84 -2.36
CA PRO A 80 15.61 14.14 -0.94
C PRO A 80 14.41 14.84 -0.29
N ASP A 81 13.57 15.49 -1.10
CA ASP A 81 12.40 16.24 -0.63
C ASP A 81 11.09 15.44 -0.78
N SER A 82 11.18 14.16 -1.14
CA SER A 82 10.00 13.29 -1.26
C SER A 82 9.34 13.03 0.09
N GLU A 83 8.05 12.75 0.08
CA GLU A 83 7.31 12.40 1.31
C GLU A 83 7.87 11.11 1.93
N LEU A 84 8.25 10.12 1.11
CA LEU A 84 8.98 8.96 1.60
C LEU A 84 10.23 9.38 2.40
N GLU A 85 11.07 10.26 1.85
CA GLU A 85 12.33 10.65 2.50
C GLU A 85 12.10 11.35 3.85
N LYS A 86 11.07 12.20 3.94
CA LYS A 86 10.71 12.92 5.17
C LYS A 86 10.22 12.00 6.29
N HIS A 87 9.52 10.93 5.93
CA HIS A 87 8.88 10.03 6.88
C HIS A 87 9.63 8.71 7.12
N LEU A 88 10.70 8.43 6.37
CA LEU A 88 11.42 7.17 6.47
C LEU A 88 12.14 6.99 7.82
N ALA A 89 12.65 8.09 8.39
CA ALA A 89 13.47 8.04 9.61
C ALA A 89 12.71 7.51 10.84
N ASP A 90 11.38 7.69 10.88
CA ASP A 90 10.51 7.22 11.95
C ASP A 90 9.44 6.21 11.48
N ALA A 91 9.57 5.69 10.25
CA ALA A 91 8.75 4.59 9.76
C ALA A 91 9.13 3.27 10.44
N GLU A 92 8.15 2.56 10.99
CA GLU A 92 8.34 1.21 11.50
C GLU A 92 8.16 0.17 10.38
N VAL A 93 7.26 0.46 9.45
CA VAL A 93 6.95 -0.39 8.29
C VAL A 93 6.93 0.48 7.03
N VAL A 94 7.55 -0.02 5.95
CA VAL A 94 7.46 0.55 4.61
C VAL A 94 6.83 -0.47 3.67
N ILE A 95 5.80 -0.06 2.93
CA ILE A 95 5.12 -0.89 1.93
C ILE A 95 5.27 -0.20 0.58
N SER A 96 5.64 -0.93 -0.47
CA SER A 96 5.56 -0.45 -1.85
C SER A 96 5.30 -1.59 -2.82
N GLN A 97 4.88 -1.25 -4.03
CA GLN A 97 4.68 -2.22 -5.11
C GLN A 97 5.79 -2.12 -6.15
N PRO A 98 6.22 -3.21 -6.80
CA PRO A 98 7.24 -3.16 -7.85
C PRO A 98 6.93 -2.21 -9.01
N PHE A 99 5.65 -1.93 -9.26
CA PHE A 99 5.19 -1.00 -10.30
C PHE A 99 5.52 0.47 -9.97
N TRP A 100 5.65 0.80 -8.68
CA TRP A 100 6.03 2.11 -8.18
C TRP A 100 6.93 1.96 -6.94
N PRO A 101 8.18 1.50 -7.13
CA PRO A 101 8.97 0.93 -6.04
C PRO A 101 9.61 2.02 -5.17
N ALA A 102 9.38 1.94 -3.85
CA ALA A 102 10.14 2.70 -2.88
C ALA A 102 11.52 2.05 -2.70
N TYR A 103 12.54 2.59 -3.37
CA TYR A 103 13.90 2.07 -3.26
C TYR A 103 14.45 2.30 -1.84
N LEU A 104 14.64 1.22 -1.09
CA LEU A 104 15.29 1.21 0.22
C LEU A 104 16.79 0.93 0.06
N THR A 105 17.54 1.94 -0.35
CA THR A 105 19.01 1.84 -0.45
C THR A 105 19.65 1.67 0.92
N ALA A 106 20.94 1.32 0.96
CA ALA A 106 21.68 1.19 2.22
C ALA A 106 21.63 2.49 3.06
N GLU A 107 21.75 3.64 2.41
CA GLU A 107 21.68 4.97 3.05
C GLU A 107 20.30 5.22 3.65
N ARG A 108 19.24 4.86 2.92
CA ARG A 108 17.84 4.99 3.37
C ARG A 108 17.54 4.09 4.56
N ILE A 109 18.04 2.85 4.56
CA ILE A 109 17.89 1.91 5.68
C ILE A 109 18.63 2.44 6.92
N ALA A 110 19.84 2.99 6.73
CA ALA A 110 20.66 3.52 7.82
C ALA A 110 20.06 4.78 8.49
N LYS A 111 19.12 5.49 7.85
CA LYS A 111 18.46 6.69 8.41
C LYS A 111 17.47 6.42 9.54
N ARG A 112 17.07 5.15 9.76
CA ARG A 112 16.12 4.79 10.80
C ARG A 112 16.61 5.25 12.18
N ARG A 113 15.77 5.99 12.89
CA ARG A 113 16.01 6.35 14.29
C ARG A 113 15.61 5.16 15.16
N SER A 114 16.47 4.82 16.12
CA SER A 114 16.20 3.83 17.18
C SER A 114 15.20 4.38 18.20
#